data_AF-A0A8S9JHR5-F1
#
_entry.id   AF-A0A8S9JHR5-F1
#
_cell.length_a   1.000
_cell.length_b   1.000
_cell.length_c   1.000
_cell.angle_alpha   90.00
_cell.angle_beta   90.00
_cell.angle_gamma   90.00
#
_symmetry.space_group_name_H-M   'P 1'
#
loop_
_entity.id
_entity.type
_entity.pdbx_description
1 polymer ?
#
loop_
_entity_poly.entity_id
_entity_poly.type
_entity_poly.pdbx_seq_one_letter_code
_entity_poly.pdbx_strand_id
1 'polypeptide(L)'
;MAVKEVICNDPKEREKYKEALIAITVDESLKRYCQRIGRHDFWGGESELLVLSKLCKQPIIVYIPEHEHRRGGGYGSGFIPIAEYGAEFRGGWGKGNNNKNVVRLLYSGRNHYDLLR
;
A
#
# COMPACT_ATOMS: atom_id res chain seq x y z
N MET A 1 2.15 -10.65 -12.05
CA MET A 1 2.08 -9.54 -11.08
C MET A 1 2.73 -10.04 -9.79
N ALA A 2 3.68 -9.29 -9.20
CA ALA A 2 4.50 -9.78 -8.09
C ALA A 2 3.69 -10.22 -6.85
N VAL A 3 2.64 -9.47 -6.50
CA VAL A 3 1.75 -9.80 -5.38
C VAL A 3 1.05 -11.15 -5.59
N LYS A 4 0.56 -11.43 -6.81
CA LYS A 4 -0.08 -12.70 -7.15
C LYS A 4 0.87 -13.88 -6.95
N GLU A 5 2.14 -13.73 -7.33
CA GLU A 5 3.10 -14.82 -7.18
C GLU A 5 3.29 -15.20 -5.71
N VAL A 6 3.53 -14.22 -4.83
CA VAL A 6 3.80 -14.50 -3.41
C VAL A 6 2.55 -14.82 -2.60
N ILE A 7 1.40 -14.22 -2.93
CA ILE A 7 0.16 -14.47 -2.21
C ILE A 7 -0.56 -15.70 -2.76
N CYS A 8 -0.57 -15.98 -4.06
CA CYS A 8 -1.42 -17.04 -4.62
C CYS A 8 -0.67 -18.32 -4.94
N ASN A 9 0.58 -18.22 -5.40
CA ASN A 9 1.29 -19.36 -5.98
C ASN A 9 2.29 -20.00 -5.01
N ASP A 10 2.75 -19.29 -3.99
CA ASP A 10 3.71 -19.80 -3.01
C ASP A 10 3.16 -19.80 -1.57
N PRO A 11 2.67 -20.95 -1.06
CA PRO A 11 2.17 -21.04 0.31
C PRO A 11 3.20 -20.72 1.39
N LYS A 12 4.50 -21.00 1.15
CA LYS A 12 5.56 -20.77 2.14
C LYS A 12 5.93 -19.30 2.21
N GLU A 13 6.08 -18.64 1.06
CA GLU A 13 6.33 -17.20 1.01
C GLU A 13 5.12 -16.41 1.52
N ARG A 14 3.90 -16.86 1.19
CA ARG A 14 2.65 -16.27 1.68
C ARG A 14 2.62 -16.08 3.19
N GLU A 15 3.13 -17.04 3.96
CA GLU A 15 3.15 -16.97 5.44
C GLU A 15 3.95 -15.78 5.99
N LYS A 16 4.83 -15.18 5.19
CA LYS A 16 5.56 -13.95 5.58
C LYS A 16 4.69 -12.69 5.51
N TYR A 17 3.53 -12.76 4.85
CA TYR A 17 2.62 -11.64 4.61
C TYR A 17 1.31 -11.78 5.38
N LYS A 18 1.37 -12.20 6.65
CA LYS A 18 0.17 -12.48 7.48
C LYS A 18 -0.81 -11.32 7.56
N GLU A 19 -0.30 -10.10 7.74
CA GLU A 19 -1.14 -8.88 7.79
C GLU A 19 -1.94 -8.70 6.50
N ALA A 20 -1.29 -8.83 5.34
CA ALA A 20 -1.96 -8.74 4.06
C ALA A 20 -2.96 -9.89 3.85
N LEU A 21 -2.63 -11.11 4.29
CA LEU A 21 -3.56 -12.24 4.23
C LEU A 21 -4.81 -11.98 5.05
N ILE A 22 -4.66 -11.46 6.28
CA ILE A 22 -5.79 -11.12 7.14
C ILE A 22 -6.66 -10.08 6.43
N ALA A 23 -6.06 -8.99 5.96
CA ALA A 23 -6.78 -7.94 5.23
C ALA A 23 -7.55 -8.48 4.01
N ILE A 24 -6.92 -9.32 3.18
CA ILE A 24 -7.58 -9.99 2.06
C ILE A 24 -8.77 -10.83 2.55
N THR A 25 -8.56 -11.67 3.57
CA THR A 25 -9.57 -12.63 4.04
C THR A 25 -10.75 -11.99 4.77
N VAL A 26 -10.59 -10.77 5.29
CA VAL A 26 -11.68 -9.98 5.84
C VAL A 26 -12.65 -9.55 4.74
N ASP A 27 -12.13 -9.15 3.58
CA ASP A 27 -12.95 -8.66 2.46
C ASP A 27 -13.50 -9.79 1.57
N GLU A 28 -12.69 -10.82 1.29
CA GLU A 28 -13.10 -11.96 0.48
C GLU A 28 -12.27 -13.24 0.72
N SER A 29 -12.77 -14.39 0.29
CA SER A 29 -11.97 -15.63 0.37
C SER A 29 -10.68 -15.52 -0.47
N LEU A 30 -9.56 -16.06 0.03
CA LEU A 30 -8.28 -16.07 -0.69
C LEU A 30 -8.38 -16.69 -2.10
N LYS A 31 -9.23 -17.71 -2.28
CA LYS A 31 -9.49 -18.33 -3.59
C LYS A 31 -10.05 -17.31 -4.59
N ARG A 32 -11.04 -16.51 -4.18
CA ARG A 32 -11.68 -15.49 -5.02
C ARG A 32 -10.71 -14.36 -5.34
N TYR A 33 -9.98 -13.88 -4.34
CA TYR A 33 -8.90 -12.90 -4.52
C TYR A 33 -7.90 -13.34 -5.60
N CYS A 34 -7.39 -14.57 -5.49
CA CYS A 34 -6.39 -15.11 -6.43
C CYS A 34 -6.89 -15.28 -7.88
N GLN A 35 -8.20 -15.44 -8.06
CA GLN A 35 -8.82 -15.45 -9.39
C GLN A 35 -8.93 -14.03 -9.98
N ARG A 36 -9.03 -13.01 -9.13
CA ARG A 36 -9.27 -11.62 -9.54
C ARG A 36 -8.01 -10.81 -9.72
N ILE A 37 -7.00 -10.96 -8.85
CA ILE A 37 -5.79 -10.12 -8.83
C ILE A 37 -5.03 -10.09 -10.17
N GLY A 38 -5.17 -11.13 -10.99
CA GLY A 38 -4.54 -11.19 -12.31
C GLY A 38 -5.31 -10.48 -13.43
N ARG A 39 -6.50 -9.96 -13.15
CA ARG A 39 -7.35 -9.31 -14.17
C ARG A 39 -7.00 -7.83 -14.29
N HIS A 40 -7.15 -7.27 -15.48
CA HIS A 40 -6.82 -5.87 -15.76
C HIS A 40 -7.78 -4.87 -15.09
N ASP A 41 -8.98 -5.31 -14.73
CA ASP A 41 -10.02 -4.54 -14.04
C ASP A 41 -9.91 -4.63 -12.51
N PHE A 42 -8.86 -5.29 -12.00
CA PHE A 42 -8.59 -5.37 -10.58
C PHE A 42 -7.93 -4.08 -10.07
N TRP A 43 -8.54 -3.49 -9.04
CA TRP A 43 -8.01 -2.34 -8.32
C TRP A 43 -7.32 -2.83 -7.05
N GLY A 44 -6.02 -2.53 -6.92
CA GLY A 44 -5.27 -2.82 -5.69
C GLY A 44 -5.56 -1.79 -4.60
N GLY A 45 -5.40 -2.22 -3.35
CA GLY A 45 -5.58 -1.38 -2.17
C GLY A 45 -4.54 -1.70 -1.10
N GLU A 46 -4.95 -1.61 0.16
CA GLU A 46 -4.10 -1.79 1.34
C GLU A 46 -3.33 -3.11 1.34
N SER A 47 -4.00 -4.23 1.05
CA SER A 47 -3.39 -5.57 1.00
C SER A 47 -2.23 -5.64 0.01
N GLU A 48 -2.39 -5.07 -1.17
CA GLU A 48 -1.33 -5.03 -2.19
C GLU A 48 -0.18 -4.11 -1.76
N LEU A 49 -0.49 -2.95 -1.17
CA LEU A 49 0.53 -2.01 -0.67
C LEU A 49 1.37 -2.62 0.44
N LEU A 50 0.76 -3.37 1.36
CA LEU A 50 1.46 -4.13 2.40
C LEU A 50 2.45 -5.13 1.82
N VAL A 51 2.01 -5.93 0.83
CA VAL A 51 2.86 -6.94 0.19
C VAL A 51 3.99 -6.28 -0.60
N LEU A 52 3.68 -5.24 -1.38
CA LEU A 52 4.66 -4.52 -2.20
C LEU A 52 5.73 -3.84 -1.35
N SER A 53 5.34 -3.18 -0.26
CA SER A 53 6.27 -2.54 0.67
C SER A 53 7.30 -3.54 1.21
N LYS A 54 6.84 -4.73 1.65
CA LYS A 54 7.71 -5.80 2.15
C LYS A 54 8.56 -6.45 1.04
N LEU A 55 7.98 -6.69 -0.14
CA LEU A 55 8.71 -7.23 -1.30
C LEU A 55 9.85 -6.32 -1.74
N CYS A 56 9.58 -5.02 -1.84
CA CYS A 56 10.54 -4.02 -2.29
C CYS A 56 11.46 -3.54 -1.16
N LYS A 57 11.18 -3.92 0.10
CA LYS A 57 11.84 -3.40 1.31
C LYS A 57 11.87 -1.87 1.30
N GLN A 58 10.73 -1.28 0.96
CA GLN A 58 10.62 0.16 0.73
C GLN A 58 9.35 0.70 1.39
N PRO A 59 9.44 1.74 2.24
CA PRO A 59 8.26 2.32 2.85
C PRO A 59 7.33 2.94 1.82
N ILE A 60 6.01 2.79 2.03
CA ILE A 60 4.96 3.43 1.25
C ILE A 60 4.12 4.27 2.21
N ILE A 61 3.95 5.55 1.91
CA ILE A 61 3.08 6.45 2.67
C ILE A 61 1.94 6.90 1.78
N VAL A 62 0.71 6.71 2.25
CA VAL A 62 -0.50 7.18 1.57
C VAL A 62 -0.94 8.49 2.22
N TYR A 63 -1.17 9.49 1.38
CA TYR A 63 -1.64 10.81 1.75
C TYR A 63 -3.05 11.05 1.24
N ILE A 64 -3.79 11.93 1.89
CA ILE A 64 -4.99 12.56 1.34
C ILE A 64 -4.78 14.08 1.26
N PRO A 65 -5.49 14.79 0.37
CA PRO A 65 -5.52 16.25 0.42
C PRO A 65 -6.07 16.73 1.76
N GLU A 66 -5.45 17.77 2.34
CA GLU A 66 -5.85 18.31 3.65
C GLU A 66 -7.33 18.73 3.71
N HIS A 67 -7.86 19.24 2.60
CA HIS A 67 -9.26 19.64 2.47
C HIS A 67 -10.25 18.46 2.50
N GLU A 68 -9.80 17.23 2.26
CA GLU A 68 -10.63 16.02 2.37
C GLU A 68 -10.67 15.46 3.81
N HIS A 69 -9.70 15.81 4.66
CA HIS A 69 -9.57 15.24 6.01
C HIS A 69 -10.47 15.89 7.07
N ARG A 70 -10.70 17.22 6.98
CA ARG A 70 -11.61 17.92 7.89
C ARG A 70 -12.98 18.03 7.23
N ARG A 71 -14.02 17.54 7.92
CA ARG A 71 -15.42 17.93 7.67
C ARG A 71 -15.52 19.47 7.69
N GLY A 72 -15.36 20.11 6.54
CA GLY A 72 -15.52 21.55 6.33
C GLY A 72 -14.28 22.41 6.58
N GLY A 73 -13.79 23.07 5.53
CA GLY A 73 -13.33 24.47 5.64
C GLY A 73 -11.83 24.77 5.79
N GLY A 74 -10.91 23.85 5.50
CA GLY A 74 -9.48 24.17 5.49
C GLY A 74 -9.00 24.71 4.14
N TYR A 75 -8.54 25.97 4.07
CA TYR A 75 -7.81 26.56 2.92
C TYR A 75 -6.35 26.06 2.83
N GLY A 76 -6.10 24.79 3.13
CA GLY A 76 -4.77 24.19 3.12
C GLY A 76 -4.49 23.51 1.78
N SER A 77 -3.38 23.87 1.12
CA SER A 77 -2.89 23.17 -0.09
C SER A 77 -2.01 21.97 0.25
N GLY A 78 -2.05 21.49 1.49
CA GLY A 78 -1.18 20.44 2.01
C GLY A 78 -1.73 19.02 1.80
N PHE A 79 -0.89 18.04 2.16
CA PHE A 79 -1.20 16.62 2.14
C PHE A 79 -0.98 16.03 3.54
N ILE A 80 -1.94 15.23 4.02
CA ILE A 80 -1.87 14.59 5.34
C ILE A 80 -1.63 13.09 5.15
N PRO A 81 -0.61 12.49 5.78
CA PRO A 81 -0.40 11.04 5.72
C PRO A 81 -1.51 10.34 6.52
N ILE A 82 -2.14 9.33 5.90
CA ILE A 82 -3.23 8.55 6.49
C ILE A 82 -2.85 7.10 6.77
N ALA A 83 -1.87 6.56 6.04
CA ALA A 83 -1.38 5.21 6.25
C ALA A 83 0.10 5.14 5.88
N GLU A 84 0.82 4.26 6.57
CA GLU A 84 2.22 3.96 6.28
C GLU A 84 2.46 2.45 6.35
N TYR A 85 3.10 1.92 5.31
CA TYR A 85 3.42 0.52 5.14
C TYR A 85 4.92 0.32 5.05
N GLY A 86 5.46 -0.62 5.82
CA GLY A 86 6.89 -0.92 5.84
C GLY A 86 7.74 0.16 6.50
N ALA A 87 7.25 0.77 7.58
CA ALA A 87 7.97 1.76 8.36
C ALA A 87 9.34 1.25 8.83
N GLU A 88 9.47 -0.07 9.06
CA GLU A 88 10.72 -0.76 9.40
C GLU A 88 11.83 -0.57 8.35
N PHE A 89 11.48 -0.25 7.10
CA PHE A 89 12.43 -0.07 6.01
C PHE A 89 12.98 1.36 5.91
N ARG A 90 12.48 2.33 6.69
CA ARG A 90 12.96 3.73 6.67
C ARG A 90 14.46 3.87 6.99
N GLY A 91 15.05 2.91 7.70
CA GLY A 91 16.46 2.93 8.13
C GLY A 91 17.41 2.04 7.34
N GLY A 92 16.93 1.36 6.28
CA GLY A 92 17.64 0.23 5.65
C GLY A 92 18.78 0.55 4.68
N TRP A 93 18.97 1.81 4.27
CA TRP A 93 20.00 2.16 3.27
C TRP A 93 20.67 3.50 3.60
N GLY A 94 21.86 3.43 4.22
CA GLY A 94 22.82 4.53 4.34
C GLY A 94 22.38 5.69 5.25
N LYS A 95 23.07 5.86 6.38
CA LYS A 95 23.00 7.08 7.21
C LYS A 95 23.17 8.32 6.33
N GLY A 96 22.11 9.09 6.17
CA GLY A 96 22.17 10.42 5.56
C GLY A 96 21.04 10.75 4.59
N ASN A 97 20.15 9.81 4.26
CA ASN A 97 19.15 10.07 3.22
C ASN A 97 17.82 9.33 3.41
N ASN A 98 17.29 9.40 4.63
CA ASN A 98 16.09 8.68 5.07
C ASN A 98 14.80 9.02 4.29
N ASN A 99 14.84 9.97 3.35
CA ASN A 99 13.66 10.48 2.64
C ASN A 99 13.64 10.18 1.13
N LYS A 100 14.73 9.67 0.53
CA LYS A 100 14.79 9.41 -0.94
C LYS A 100 14.22 8.07 -1.37
N ASN A 101 14.05 7.12 -0.45
CA ASN A 101 13.56 5.78 -0.76
C ASN A 101 12.15 5.53 -0.21
N VAL A 102 11.32 6.55 -0.09
CA VAL A 102 9.92 6.38 0.33
C VAL A 102 9.02 6.59 -0.87
N VAL A 103 8.11 5.65 -1.14
CA VAL A 103 7.05 5.85 -2.14
C VAL A 103 5.95 6.66 -1.47
N ARG A 104 5.59 7.80 -2.04
CA ARG A 104 4.50 8.65 -1.55
C ARG A 104 3.34 8.55 -2.54
N LEU A 105 2.19 8.12 -2.05
CA LEU A 105 0.97 7.99 -2.83
C LEU A 105 -0.07 9.00 -2.34
N LEU A 106 -0.83 9.59 -3.25
CA LEU A 106 -1.99 10.42 -2.95
C LEU A 106 -3.27 9.62 -3.25
N TYR A 107 -4.13 9.48 -2.27
CA TYR A 107 -5.45 8.87 -2.40
C TYR A 107 -6.52 9.95 -2.58
N SER A 108 -7.26 9.92 -3.68
CA SER A 108 -8.26 10.93 -4.06
C SER A 108 -9.72 10.50 -3.83
N GLY A 109 -9.94 9.56 -2.90
CA GLY A 109 -11.29 9.23 -2.41
C GLY A 109 -12.14 8.33 -3.33
N ARG A 110 -11.63 7.86 -4.47
CA ARG A 110 -12.35 7.00 -5.43
C ARG A 110 -11.56 5.77 -5.89
N ASN A 111 -10.81 5.12 -4.99
CA ASN A 111 -9.91 3.99 -5.30
C ASN A 111 -8.76 4.35 -6.27
N HIS A 112 -8.43 5.63 -6.39
CA HIS A 112 -7.33 6.10 -7.24
C HIS A 112 -6.14 6.51 -6.37
N TYR A 113 -4.95 6.09 -6.81
CA TYR A 113 -3.67 6.46 -6.20
C TYR A 113 -2.81 7.17 -7.24
N ASP A 114 -2.38 8.38 -6.91
CA ASP A 114 -1.42 9.15 -7.69
C ASP A 114 -0.04 9.12 -7.05
N LEU A 115 1.02 9.14 -7.84
CA LEU A 115 2.37 9.25 -7.31
C LEU A 115 2.65 10.70 -6.88
N LEU A 116 2.94 10.90 -5.61
CA LEU A 116 3.34 12.20 -5.07
C LEU A 116 4.87 12.32 -5.14
N ARG A 117 5.38 13.30 -5.90
CA ARG A 117 6.82 13.55 -6.08
C ARG A 117 7.39 14.47 -5.02
#